data_AF-A0A936G261-F1
#
_entry.id   AF-A0A936G261-F1
#
_cell.length_a   1.000
_cell.length_b   1.000
_cell.length_c   1.000
_cell.angle_alpha   90.00
_cell.angle_beta   90.00
_cell.angle_gamma   90.00
#
_symmetry.space_group_name_H-M   'P 1'
#
loop_
_entity.id
_entity.type
_entity.pdbx_description
1 polymer ?
#
loop_
_entity_poly.entity_id
_entity_poly.type
_entity_poly.pdbx_seq_one_letter_code
_entity_poly.pdbx_strand_id
1 'polypeptide(L)'
;MVAGSSRGSNVAGQAEGVKRVETFRIPAEKKPRIVLSVIAGETTVAEAARREKVSEQSIGRWKADFLEAGKTALTAGKSGPSSREEQLAAEAADLTQALGEAAVEIRMWKRSAEGRLGPSRTRGDPRRGGHVDHEVLRHIRHARADLAPRAGARPGG
;
A
#
# COMPACT_ATOMS: atom_id res chain seq x y z
N MET A 1 11.71 53.87 -52.09
CA MET A 1 10.73 53.90 -50.98
C MET A 1 9.36 53.57 -51.54
N VAL A 2 8.91 52.33 -51.37
CA VAL A 2 7.49 51.96 -51.50
C VAL A 2 7.18 51.05 -50.33
N ALA A 3 6.34 51.55 -49.43
CA ALA A 3 5.87 50.85 -48.25
C ALA A 3 4.51 50.22 -48.53
N GLY A 4 4.26 49.08 -47.90
CA GLY A 4 2.91 48.63 -47.55
C GLY A 4 2.29 47.61 -48.50
N SER A 5 2.30 46.34 -48.08
CA SER A 5 1.03 45.61 -47.99
C SER A 5 1.17 44.42 -47.05
N SER A 6 0.57 44.62 -45.87
CA SER A 6 0.32 43.61 -44.86
C SER A 6 -0.67 42.59 -45.41
N ARG A 7 -0.36 41.29 -45.30
CA ARG A 7 -1.33 40.20 -45.39
C ARG A 7 -0.84 39.08 -44.48
N GLY A 8 -1.08 39.25 -43.17
CA GLY A 8 -0.99 38.17 -42.21
C GLY A 8 -2.06 37.13 -42.54
N SER A 9 -1.64 36.03 -43.14
CA SER A 9 -2.46 34.85 -43.38
C SER A 9 -2.78 34.19 -42.05
N ASN A 10 -4.04 34.30 -41.66
CA ASN A 10 -4.65 33.59 -40.55
C ASN A 10 -4.75 32.09 -40.90
N VAL A 11 -3.71 31.32 -40.61
CA VAL A 11 -3.81 29.86 -40.51
C VAL A 11 -4.28 29.53 -39.09
N ALA A 12 -5.59 29.65 -38.90
CA ALA A 12 -6.29 28.93 -37.84
C ALA A 12 -6.02 27.44 -38.08
N GLY A 13 -4.94 26.95 -37.46
CA GLY A 13 -4.59 25.55 -37.40
C GLY A 13 -5.79 24.80 -36.85
N GLN A 14 -6.43 24.06 -37.73
CA GLN A 14 -7.46 23.09 -37.40
C GLN A 14 -6.83 22.16 -36.36
N ALA A 15 -7.22 22.34 -35.10
CA ALA A 15 -7.03 21.35 -34.07
C ALA A 15 -7.97 20.19 -34.43
N GLU A 16 -7.54 19.34 -35.37
CA GLU A 16 -8.12 18.02 -35.52
C GLU A 16 -8.12 17.38 -34.14
N GLY A 17 -9.32 17.10 -33.64
CA GLY A 17 -9.53 16.42 -32.39
C GLY A 17 -8.72 15.13 -32.41
N VAL A 18 -7.62 15.13 -31.67
CA VAL A 18 -6.90 13.92 -31.29
C VAL A 18 -7.90 13.09 -30.51
N LYS A 19 -8.60 12.19 -31.20
CA LYS A 19 -9.49 11.21 -30.60
C LYS A 19 -8.62 10.45 -29.61
N ARG A 20 -8.87 10.70 -28.32
CA ARG A 20 -8.23 10.02 -27.21
C ARG A 20 -8.41 8.52 -27.46
N VAL A 21 -7.34 7.85 -27.90
CA VAL A 21 -7.36 6.41 -28.08
C VAL A 21 -7.58 5.87 -26.68
N GLU A 22 -8.78 5.39 -26.39
CA GLU A 22 -9.04 4.62 -25.19
C GLU A 22 -8.08 3.45 -25.23
N THR A 23 -6.99 3.53 -24.46
CA THR A 23 -6.05 2.44 -24.32
C THR A 23 -6.79 1.32 -23.61
N PHE A 24 -7.42 0.44 -24.39
CA PHE A 24 -8.05 -0.77 -23.92
C PHE A 24 -6.94 -1.67 -23.34
N ARG A 25 -6.64 -1.46 -22.07
CA ARG A 25 -5.61 -2.22 -21.37
C ARG A 25 -6.23 -3.56 -21.01
N ILE A 26 -5.68 -4.63 -21.57
CA ILE A 26 -6.05 -5.99 -21.19
C ILE A 26 -5.87 -6.14 -19.66
N PRO A 27 -6.91 -6.58 -18.93
CA PRO A 27 -6.82 -6.87 -17.50
C PRO A 27 -5.69 -7.85 -17.22
N ALA A 28 -4.97 -7.68 -16.10
CA ALA A 28 -3.83 -8.52 -15.75
C ALA A 28 -4.19 -10.02 -15.77
N GLU A 29 -5.38 -10.38 -15.28
CA GLU A 29 -5.93 -11.74 -15.24
C GLU A 29 -6.24 -12.36 -16.60
N LYS A 30 -6.38 -11.55 -17.66
CA LYS A 30 -6.69 -12.04 -19.01
C LYS A 30 -5.41 -12.39 -19.79
N LYS A 31 -4.30 -11.70 -19.50
CA LYS A 31 -3.00 -11.93 -20.13
C LYS A 31 -2.49 -13.38 -20.00
N PRO A 32 -2.47 -14.03 -18.81
CA PRO A 32 -1.96 -15.40 -18.70
C PRO A 32 -2.81 -16.39 -19.51
N ARG A 33 -4.14 -16.19 -19.57
CA ARG A 33 -5.02 -17.04 -20.39
C ARG A 33 -4.66 -16.97 -21.88
N ILE A 34 -4.44 -15.75 -22.40
CA ILE A 34 -4.02 -15.55 -23.79
C ILE A 34 -2.68 -16.22 -24.06
N VAL A 35 -1.69 -16.02 -23.17
CA VAL A 35 -0.35 -16.60 -23.32
C VAL A 35 -0.40 -18.13 -23.31
N LEU A 36 -1.19 -18.72 -22.40
CA LEU A 36 -1.34 -20.18 -22.32
C LEU A 36 -1.98 -20.78 -23.58
N SER A 37 -3.05 -20.19 -24.13
CA SER A 37 -3.63 -20.66 -25.40
C SER A 37 -2.65 -20.55 -26.57
N VAL A 38 -1.79 -19.52 -26.58
CA VAL A 38 -0.73 -19.38 -27.60
C VAL A 38 0.38 -20.42 -27.44
N ILE A 39 0.76 -20.77 -26.21
CA ILE A 39 1.76 -21.83 -25.95
C ILE A 39 1.18 -23.21 -26.25
N ALA A 40 -0.09 -23.46 -25.93
CA ALA A 40 -0.79 -24.69 -26.22
C ALA A 40 -1.05 -24.92 -27.72
N GLY A 41 -0.91 -23.87 -28.54
CA GLY A 41 -1.17 -23.91 -29.98
C GLY A 41 -2.65 -23.82 -30.35
N GLU A 42 -3.53 -23.54 -29.39
CA GLU A 42 -4.97 -23.33 -29.60
C GLU A 42 -5.28 -22.04 -30.38
N THR A 43 -4.38 -21.07 -30.31
CA THR A 43 -4.52 -19.77 -31.00
C THR A 43 -3.14 -19.28 -31.38
N THR A 44 -3.00 -18.72 -32.57
CA THR A 44 -1.74 -18.12 -33.01
C THR A 44 -1.54 -16.73 -32.39
N VAL A 45 -0.30 -16.24 -32.36
CA VAL A 45 0.01 -14.87 -31.90
C VAL A 45 -0.81 -13.82 -32.66
N ALA A 46 -0.96 -13.99 -33.97
CA ALA A 46 -1.70 -13.09 -34.85
C ALA A 46 -3.21 -13.11 -34.57
N GLU A 47 -3.80 -14.29 -34.33
CA GLU A 47 -5.22 -14.40 -33.97
C GLU A 47 -5.52 -13.78 -32.60
N ALA A 48 -4.67 -14.03 -31.61
CA ALA A 48 -4.80 -13.44 -30.29
C ALA A 48 -4.66 -11.91 -30.34
N ALA A 49 -3.73 -11.38 -31.14
CA ALA A 49 -3.52 -9.95 -31.32
C ALA A 49 -4.76 -9.25 -31.89
N ARG A 50 -5.37 -9.84 -32.93
CA ARG A 50 -6.61 -9.33 -33.54
C ARG A 50 -7.79 -9.37 -32.57
N ARG A 51 -8.00 -10.49 -31.88
CA ARG A 51 -9.12 -10.69 -30.96
C ARG A 51 -9.05 -9.73 -29.78
N GLU A 52 -7.86 -9.51 -29.27
CA GLU A 52 -7.63 -8.76 -28.04
C GLU A 52 -7.23 -7.29 -28.29
N LYS A 53 -7.18 -6.88 -29.58
CA LYS A 53 -6.83 -5.52 -30.04
C LYS A 53 -5.48 -5.04 -29.50
N VAL A 54 -4.49 -5.94 -29.48
CA VAL A 54 -3.11 -5.65 -29.07
C VAL A 54 -2.15 -6.01 -30.19
N SER A 55 -0.92 -5.46 -30.15
CA SER A 55 0.10 -5.82 -31.14
C SER A 55 0.60 -7.25 -30.94
N GLU A 56 0.94 -7.93 -32.03
CA GLU A 56 1.60 -9.24 -31.99
C GLU A 56 2.90 -9.21 -31.17
N GLN A 57 3.64 -8.09 -31.23
CA GLN A 57 4.82 -7.84 -30.41
C GLN A 57 4.52 -7.88 -28.91
N SER A 58 3.38 -7.33 -28.47
CA SER A 58 2.97 -7.36 -27.06
C SER A 58 2.73 -8.78 -26.58
N ILE A 59 2.02 -9.58 -27.39
CA ILE A 59 1.76 -10.99 -27.09
C ILE A 59 3.04 -11.81 -27.11
N GLY A 60 3.92 -11.57 -28.09
CA GLY A 60 5.23 -12.19 -28.16
C GLY A 60 6.07 -11.90 -26.93
N ARG A 61 6.05 -10.66 -26.43
CA ARG A 61 6.75 -10.29 -25.20
C ARG A 61 6.17 -10.97 -23.97
N TRP A 62 4.84 -11.00 -23.81
CA TRP A 62 4.22 -11.71 -22.68
C TRP A 62 4.52 -13.20 -22.68
N LYS A 63 4.55 -13.83 -23.86
CA LYS A 63 4.95 -15.23 -24.00
C LYS A 63 6.41 -15.43 -23.58
N ALA A 64 7.32 -14.55 -24.00
CA ALA A 64 8.73 -14.62 -23.62
C ALA A 64 8.91 -14.46 -22.10
N ASP A 65 8.30 -13.42 -21.52
CA ASP A 65 8.37 -13.15 -20.08
C ASP A 65 7.81 -14.33 -19.26
N PHE A 66 6.69 -14.92 -19.72
CA PHE A 66 6.08 -16.08 -19.06
C PHE A 66 6.97 -17.33 -19.10
N LEU A 67 7.60 -17.60 -20.25
CA LEU A 67 8.51 -18.74 -20.38
C LEU A 67 9.79 -18.56 -19.57
N GLU A 68 10.36 -17.35 -19.54
CA GLU A 68 11.52 -17.05 -18.70
C GLU A 68 11.19 -17.19 -17.21
N ALA A 69 10.07 -16.60 -16.76
CA ALA A 69 9.61 -16.79 -15.38
C ALA A 69 9.36 -18.26 -15.03
N GLY A 70 8.78 -19.02 -15.96
CA GLY A 70 8.56 -20.46 -15.80
C GLY A 70 9.87 -21.25 -15.68
N LYS A 71 10.88 -20.93 -16.50
CA LYS A 71 12.21 -21.54 -16.40
C LYS A 71 12.86 -21.22 -15.06
N THR A 72 12.86 -19.95 -14.66
CA THR A 72 13.41 -19.52 -13.37
C THR A 72 12.74 -20.24 -12.22
N ALA A 73 11.41 -20.38 -12.23
CA ALA A 73 10.67 -21.10 -11.19
C ALA A 73 11.02 -22.59 -11.14
N LEU A 74 11.27 -23.23 -12.30
CA LEU A 74 11.65 -24.64 -12.37
C LEU A 74 13.10 -24.88 -11.92
N THR A 75 14.02 -23.95 -12.22
CA THR A 75 15.45 -24.10 -11.90
C THR A 75 15.81 -23.62 -10.50
N ALA A 76 15.15 -22.58 -10.00
CA ALA A 76 15.40 -22.05 -8.66
C ALA A 76 14.81 -22.94 -7.54
N GLY A 77 14.04 -23.97 -7.89
CA GLY A 77 13.20 -24.69 -6.93
C GLY A 77 12.05 -23.81 -6.43
N LYS A 78 11.19 -24.34 -5.54
CA LYS A 78 10.13 -23.53 -4.92
C LYS A 78 10.75 -22.25 -4.36
N SER A 79 10.47 -21.10 -4.99
CA SER A 79 10.87 -19.81 -4.44
C SER A 79 10.30 -19.76 -3.04
N GLY A 80 11.18 -19.69 -2.05
CA GLY A 80 10.81 -19.43 -0.67
C GLY A 80 10.11 -18.06 -0.57
N PRO A 81 9.63 -17.69 0.63
CA PRO A 81 9.06 -16.36 0.83
C PRO A 81 10.01 -15.30 0.24
N SER A 82 9.46 -14.33 -0.47
CA SER A 82 10.28 -13.26 -1.03
C SER A 82 11.04 -12.56 0.11
N SER A 83 12.21 -11.99 -0.16
CA SER A 83 12.96 -11.22 0.85
C SER A 83 12.10 -10.17 1.57
N ARG A 84 11.07 -9.65 0.88
CA ARG A 84 10.08 -8.75 1.46
C ARG A 84 9.12 -9.44 2.44
N GLU A 85 8.66 -10.65 2.12
CA GLU A 85 7.80 -11.45 3.01
C GLU A 85 8.57 -11.89 4.26
N GLU A 86 9.84 -12.26 4.14
CA GLU A 86 10.70 -12.56 5.29
C GLU A 86 10.88 -11.34 6.19
N GLN A 87 11.14 -10.17 5.60
CA GLN A 87 11.27 -8.92 6.33
C GLN A 87 9.98 -8.54 7.06
N LEU A 88 8.82 -8.70 6.40
CA LEU A 88 7.52 -8.45 7.02
C LEU A 88 7.20 -9.45 8.13
N ALA A 89 7.59 -10.72 7.97
CA ALA A 89 7.41 -11.72 9.01
C ALA A 89 8.26 -11.41 10.24
N ALA A 90 9.50 -10.94 10.06
CA ALA A 90 10.35 -10.48 11.15
C ALA A 90 9.74 -9.25 11.86
N GLU A 91 9.29 -8.24 11.11
CA GLU A 91 8.65 -7.05 11.68
C GLU A 91 7.37 -7.39 12.45
N ALA A 92 6.56 -8.33 11.95
CA ALA A 92 5.37 -8.80 12.64
C ALA A 92 5.71 -9.52 13.95
N ALA A 93 6.79 -10.30 13.98
CA ALA A 93 7.27 -10.95 15.19
C ALA A 93 7.72 -9.92 16.25
N ASP A 94 8.52 -8.94 15.84
CA ASP A 94 9.00 -7.86 16.72
C ASP A 94 7.84 -7.06 17.31
N LEU A 95 6.86 -6.68 16.48
CA LEU A 95 5.66 -5.96 16.94
C LEU A 95 4.81 -6.79 17.90
N THR A 96 4.70 -8.10 17.66
CA THR A 96 3.97 -9.02 18.54
C THR A 96 4.63 -9.12 19.90
N GLN A 97 5.97 -9.19 19.93
CA GLN A 97 6.73 -9.21 21.18
C GLN A 97 6.55 -7.90 21.96
N ALA A 98 6.75 -6.75 21.31
CA ALA A 98 6.60 -5.44 21.95
C ALA A 98 5.18 -5.23 22.51
N LEU A 99 4.15 -5.66 21.78
CA LEU A 99 2.76 -5.63 22.25
C LEU A 99 2.56 -6.53 23.48
N GLY A 100 3.18 -7.72 23.48
CA GLY A 100 3.16 -8.64 24.61
C GLY A 100 3.77 -8.04 25.88
N GLU A 101 4.94 -7.41 25.76
CA GLU A 101 5.63 -6.72 26.84
C GLU A 101 4.79 -5.56 27.41
N ALA A 102 4.27 -4.69 26.55
CA ALA A 102 3.38 -3.60 26.95
C ALA A 102 2.11 -4.11 27.67
N ALA A 103 1.52 -5.21 27.19
CA ALA A 103 0.35 -5.81 27.82
C ALA A 103 0.67 -6.37 29.21
N VAL A 104 1.88 -6.92 29.43
CA VAL A 104 2.35 -7.35 30.75
C VAL A 104 2.49 -6.15 31.68
N GLU A 105 3.13 -5.08 31.24
CA GLU A 105 3.30 -3.86 32.04
C GLU A 105 1.95 -3.29 32.47
N ILE A 106 0.99 -3.14 31.54
CA ILE A 106 -0.35 -2.64 31.85
C ILE A 106 -1.02 -3.49 32.94
N ARG A 107 -0.89 -4.83 32.88
CA ARG A 107 -1.44 -5.72 33.91
C ARG A 107 -0.75 -5.53 35.26
N MET A 108 0.57 -5.36 35.28
CA MET A 108 1.32 -5.10 36.52
C MET A 108 0.92 -3.76 37.15
N TRP A 109 0.80 -2.69 36.36
CA TRP A 109 0.34 -1.39 36.83
C TRP A 109 -1.07 -1.45 37.42
N LYS A 110 -2.00 -2.14 36.76
CA LYS A 110 -3.37 -2.35 37.28
C LYS A 110 -3.37 -3.09 38.61
N ARG A 111 -2.66 -4.23 38.69
CA ARG A 111 -2.53 -5.01 39.93
C ARG A 111 -1.90 -4.21 41.07
N SER A 112 -0.88 -3.42 40.78
CA SER A 112 -0.23 -2.55 41.78
C SER A 112 -1.15 -1.44 42.26
N ALA A 113 -1.92 -0.82 41.36
CA ALA A 113 -2.93 0.16 41.73
C ALA A 113 -4.05 -0.45 42.61
N GLU A 114 -4.52 -1.64 42.28
CA GLU A 114 -5.51 -2.39 43.07
C GLU A 114 -4.95 -2.80 44.43
N GLY A 115 -3.67 -3.19 44.53
CA GLY A 115 -3.02 -3.53 45.79
C GLY A 115 -2.78 -2.32 46.72
N ARG A 116 -2.64 -1.12 46.17
CA ARG A 116 -2.57 0.14 46.95
C ARG A 116 -3.95 0.60 47.42
N LEU A 117 -5.02 0.17 46.75
CA LEU A 117 -6.40 0.36 47.16
C LEU A 117 -6.85 -0.88 47.97
N GLY A 118 -6.22 -1.14 49.12
CA GLY A 118 -6.74 -2.12 50.08
C GLY A 118 -8.23 -1.86 50.36
N PRO A 119 -9.04 -2.88 50.69
CA PRO A 119 -10.48 -2.73 50.85
C PRO A 119 -10.73 -1.55 51.78
N SER A 120 -11.24 -0.48 51.19
CA SER A 120 -11.51 0.75 51.90
C SER A 120 -12.59 0.42 52.91
N ARG A 121 -12.19 0.08 54.13
CA ARG A 121 -13.03 0.22 55.32
C ARG A 121 -13.16 1.71 55.57
N THR A 122 -13.88 2.39 54.68
CA THR A 122 -14.34 3.75 54.87
C THR A 122 -15.43 3.70 55.92
N ARG A 123 -15.02 3.68 57.19
CA ARG A 123 -15.86 4.22 58.26
C ARG A 123 -15.95 5.72 57.96
N GLY A 124 -17.11 6.15 57.45
CA GLY A 124 -17.31 7.41 56.77
C GLY A 124 -16.80 8.64 57.55
N ASP A 125 -15.91 9.39 56.90
CA ASP A 125 -15.65 10.79 57.20
C ASP A 125 -16.05 11.61 55.95
N PRO A 126 -17.09 12.46 56.00
CA PRO A 126 -17.58 13.20 54.84
C PRO A 126 -16.69 14.38 54.42
N ARG A 127 -15.55 14.64 55.08
CA ARG A 127 -14.74 15.85 54.83
C ARG A 127 -13.45 15.65 54.03
N ARG A 128 -13.13 14.44 53.58
CA ARG A 128 -11.98 14.20 52.68
C ARG A 128 -12.46 13.98 51.25
N GLY A 129 -12.48 15.05 50.46
CA GLY A 129 -12.56 14.96 49.00
C GLY A 129 -11.41 14.08 48.50
N GLY A 130 -11.72 13.11 47.64
CA GLY A 130 -10.75 12.17 47.09
C GLY A 130 -9.62 12.91 46.39
N HIS A 131 -8.40 12.76 46.91
CA HIS A 131 -7.21 13.31 46.26
C HIS A 131 -6.89 12.45 45.04
N VAL A 132 -7.29 12.94 43.87
CA VAL A 132 -6.82 12.41 42.59
C VAL A 132 -5.40 12.91 42.37
N ASP A 133 -4.41 12.01 42.39
CA ASP A 133 -3.02 12.35 42.10
C ASP A 133 -2.90 12.97 40.70
N HIS A 134 -2.81 14.30 40.66
CA HIS A 134 -2.75 15.07 39.42
C HIS A 134 -1.46 14.79 38.63
N GLU A 135 -0.43 14.28 39.29
CA GLU A 135 0.83 13.88 38.67
C GLU A 135 0.65 12.66 37.77
N VAL A 136 -0.14 11.66 38.21
CA VAL A 136 -0.47 10.48 37.41
C VAL A 136 -1.30 10.88 36.19
N LEU A 137 -2.27 11.78 36.36
CA LEU A 137 -3.10 12.29 35.26
C LEU A 137 -2.28 13.13 34.26
N ARG A 138 -1.27 13.88 34.72
CA ARG A 138 -0.34 14.62 33.86
C ARG A 138 0.50 13.65 33.01
N HIS A 139 1.02 12.59 33.61
CA HIS A 139 1.85 11.61 32.89
C HIS A 139 1.05 10.85 31.82
N ILE A 140 -0.17 10.41 32.14
CA ILE A 140 -1.07 9.75 31.18
C ILE A 140 -1.45 10.70 30.03
N ARG A 141 -1.65 11.98 30.32
CA ARG A 141 -1.95 12.99 29.29
C ARG A 141 -0.76 13.22 28.35
N HIS A 142 0.46 13.23 28.85
CA HIS A 142 1.67 13.37 28.02
C HIS A 142 1.93 12.13 27.16
N ALA A 143 1.83 10.92 27.72
CA ALA A 143 2.00 9.68 26.95
C ALA A 143 1.00 9.56 25.78
N ARG A 144 -0.22 10.09 25.94
CA ARG A 144 -1.24 10.12 24.87
C ARG A 144 -0.93 11.15 23.78
N ALA A 145 -0.18 12.20 24.07
CA ALA A 145 0.22 13.21 23.08
C ALA A 145 1.29 12.67 22.12
N ASP A 146 2.16 11.78 22.60
CA ASP A 146 3.24 11.18 21.80
C ASP A 146 2.74 10.06 20.87
N LEU A 147 1.56 9.47 21.16
CA LEU A 147 0.94 8.42 20.34
C LEU A 147 -0.01 8.94 19.24
N ALA A 148 -0.15 10.26 19.08
CA ALA A 148 -0.95 10.82 18.00
C ALA A 148 -0.24 10.60 16.65
N PRO A 149 -0.90 10.04 15.62
CA PRO A 149 -0.29 9.88 14.31
C PRO A 149 0.09 11.27 13.79
N ARG A 150 1.37 11.46 13.44
CA ARG A 150 1.87 12.67 12.78
C ARG A 150 1.11 12.86 11.47
N ALA A 151 0.06 13.67 11.51
CA ALA A 151 -0.74 13.98 10.35
C ALA A 151 0.13 14.70 9.30
N GLY A 152 0.31 14.03 8.17
CA GLY A 152 0.48 14.66 6.86
C GLY A 152 1.74 15.50 6.63
N ALA A 153 2.88 14.85 6.42
CA ALA A 153 3.90 15.40 5.51
C ALA A 153 3.42 15.18 4.07
N ARG A 154 2.84 16.21 3.45
CA ARG A 154 2.63 16.26 1.99
C ARG A 154 4.00 16.31 1.29
N PRO A 155 4.28 15.51 0.26
CA PRO A 155 5.40 15.77 -0.63
C PRO A 155 5.03 16.97 -1.52
N GLY A 156 5.86 18.02 -1.49
CA GLY A 156 5.75 19.16 -2.39
C GLY A 156 6.75 19.05 -3.54
N GLY A 157 6.34 19.54 -4.72
CA GLY A 157 7.21 20.03 -5.79
C GLY A 157 7.70 19.01 -6.78
#